data_AF-A0A924UWX2-F1
#
_entry.id   AF-A0A924UWX2-F1
#
_cell.length_a   1.000
_cell.length_b   1.000
_cell.length_c   1.000
_cell.angle_alpha   90.00
_cell.angle_beta   90.00
_cell.angle_gamma   90.00
#
_symmetry.space_group_name_H-M   'P 1'
#
loop_
_entity.id
_entity.type
_entity.pdbx_description
1 polymer ?
#
loop_
_entity_poly.entity_id
_entity_poly.type
_entity_poly.pdbx_seq_one_letter_code
_entity_poly.pdbx_strand_id
1 'polypeptide(L)'
;MMNQLMKSLLMLGVIFLNVTSCSKDQIPGPKTPPCGIVEVTTDEVIAGVQFPKGKYQINVFGMSCEEVMGEEGLFNKFLQLGDNDALPEPWSYLEGAVGAPKFVKGPGVGFRVERVAD
;
A
#
# COMPACT_ATOMS: atom_id res chain seq x y z
N MET A 1 -40.81 -34.92 46.12
CA MET A 1 -41.58 -35.70 45.14
C MET A 1 -40.77 -35.79 43.86
N MET A 2 -40.58 -37.02 43.42
CA MET A 2 -39.70 -37.52 42.37
C MET A 2 -40.41 -37.38 41.01
N ASN A 3 -39.73 -36.88 39.97
CA ASN A 3 -40.10 -37.13 38.56
C ASN A 3 -38.85 -37.01 37.68
N GLN A 4 -38.25 -38.13 37.27
CA GLN A 4 -38.60 -38.96 36.10
C GLN A 4 -37.69 -38.62 34.91
N LEU A 5 -36.66 -39.47 34.78
CA LEU A 5 -36.03 -39.95 33.55
C LEU A 5 -36.39 -39.22 32.24
N MET A 6 -35.42 -38.47 31.69
CA MET A 6 -35.29 -38.35 30.25
C MET A 6 -33.92 -38.86 29.84
N LYS A 7 -33.88 -40.15 29.49
CA LYS A 7 -32.82 -40.73 28.68
C LYS A 7 -32.97 -40.14 27.28
N SER A 8 -32.09 -39.24 26.89
CA SER A 8 -31.89 -38.95 25.47
C SER A 8 -30.41 -38.73 25.22
N LEU A 9 -29.76 -39.81 24.80
CA LEU A 9 -28.43 -39.83 24.26
C LEU A 9 -28.49 -39.16 22.88
N LEU A 10 -28.07 -37.89 22.79
CA LEU A 10 -27.92 -37.21 21.51
C LEU A 10 -26.44 -37.14 21.15
N MET A 11 -26.14 -37.91 20.11
CA MET A 11 -24.87 -38.11 19.45
C MET A 11 -24.29 -36.80 18.88
N LEU A 12 -22.96 -36.73 18.96
CA LEU A 12 -22.01 -36.12 18.02
C LEU A 12 -22.44 -34.88 17.21
N GLY A 13 -21.66 -33.81 17.40
CA GLY A 13 -21.53 -32.75 16.40
C GLY A 13 -20.34 -31.85 16.71
N VAL A 14 -19.11 -32.34 16.53
CA VAL A 14 -17.95 -31.45 16.44
C VAL A 14 -18.05 -30.74 15.08
N ILE A 15 -18.69 -29.58 15.07
CA ILE A 15 -18.75 -28.71 13.90
C ILE A 15 -17.39 -28.02 13.83
N PHE A 16 -16.46 -28.59 13.05
CA PHE A 16 -15.29 -27.84 12.59
C PHE A 16 -15.80 -26.74 11.64
N LEU A 17 -15.97 -25.53 12.17
CA LEU A 17 -16.08 -24.33 11.36
C LEU A 17 -14.76 -24.18 10.61
N ASN A 18 -14.71 -24.67 9.38
CA ASN A 18 -13.70 -24.27 8.41
C ASN A 18 -13.89 -22.77 8.17
N VAL A 19 -13.13 -21.96 8.90
CA VAL A 19 -12.92 -20.57 8.56
C VAL A 19 -12.15 -20.57 7.26
N THR A 20 -12.87 -20.57 6.14
CA THR A 20 -12.29 -20.26 4.83
C THR A 20 -11.79 -18.83 4.92
N SER A 21 -10.51 -18.68 5.24
CA SER A 21 -9.78 -17.42 5.13
C SER A 21 -9.89 -16.99 3.67
N CYS A 22 -10.75 -16.00 3.38
CA CYS A 22 -10.67 -15.26 2.14
C CYS A 22 -9.36 -14.48 2.17
N SER A 23 -8.29 -15.11 1.67
CA SER A 23 -7.11 -14.37 1.25
C SER A 23 -7.60 -13.35 0.22
N LYS A 24 -7.57 -12.07 0.56
CA LYS A 24 -7.70 -11.01 -0.44
C LYS A 24 -6.53 -11.22 -1.38
N ASP A 25 -6.75 -11.83 -2.53
CA ASP A 25 -5.76 -11.82 -3.61
C ASP A 25 -5.42 -10.36 -3.87
N GLN A 26 -4.24 -9.94 -3.44
CA GLN A 26 -3.76 -8.58 -3.63
C GLN A 26 -3.29 -8.47 -5.08
N ILE A 27 -4.25 -8.40 -6.01
CA ILE A 27 -3.97 -8.24 -7.43
C ILE A 27 -3.29 -6.87 -7.61
N PRO A 28 -2.12 -6.79 -8.28
CA PRO A 28 -1.50 -5.52 -8.60
C PRO A 28 -2.51 -4.62 -9.33
N GLY A 29 -2.66 -3.38 -8.89
CA GLY A 29 -3.54 -2.42 -9.57
C GLY A 29 -3.12 -2.19 -11.03
N PRO A 30 -4.02 -1.69 -11.89
CA PRO A 30 -3.71 -1.40 -13.30
C PRO A 30 -2.43 -0.58 -13.45
N LYS A 31 -1.54 -1.00 -14.36
CA LYS A 31 -0.32 -0.25 -14.69
C LYS A 31 -0.70 0.91 -15.59
N THR A 32 -0.59 2.13 -15.07
CA THR A 32 -0.73 3.36 -15.86
C THR A 32 0.55 3.62 -16.65
N PRO A 33 0.51 4.40 -17.75
CA PRO A 33 1.72 4.80 -18.46
C PRO A 33 2.73 5.50 -17.54
N PRO A 34 4.04 5.32 -17.77
CA PRO A 34 5.07 5.99 -16.97
C PRO A 34 5.11 7.49 -17.28
N CYS A 35 5.28 8.30 -16.23
CA CYS A 35 5.55 9.73 -16.33
C CYS A 35 7.02 10.03 -16.66
N GLY A 36 7.93 9.19 -16.18
CA GLY A 36 9.36 9.34 -16.38
C GLY A 36 10.19 8.68 -15.28
N ILE A 37 11.50 8.92 -15.33
CA ILE A 37 12.47 8.47 -14.34
C ILE A 37 12.91 9.67 -13.48
N VAL A 38 12.96 9.46 -12.16
CA VAL A 38 13.60 10.36 -11.20
C VAL A 38 14.83 9.67 -10.62
N GLU A 39 15.95 10.38 -10.56
CA GLU A 39 17.17 9.91 -9.93
C GLU A 39 17.22 10.39 -8.48
N VAL A 40 17.26 9.43 -7.55
CA VAL A 40 17.46 9.66 -6.13
C VAL A 40 18.94 9.46 -5.85
N THR A 41 19.64 10.52 -5.44
CA THR A 41 21.11 10.55 -5.40
C THR A 41 21.70 10.09 -4.06
N THR A 42 20.89 10.08 -3.00
CA THR A 42 21.22 9.65 -1.64
C THR A 42 20.17 8.69 -1.12
N ASP A 43 20.49 7.91 -0.08
CA ASP A 43 19.48 7.05 0.54
C ASP A 43 18.52 7.93 1.35
N GLU A 44 17.24 7.89 1.02
CA GLU A 44 16.21 8.73 1.63
C GLU A 44 15.17 7.89 2.39
N VAL A 45 14.45 8.53 3.31
CA VAL A 45 13.33 7.92 4.04
C VAL A 45 12.09 8.79 3.87
N ILE A 46 11.02 8.21 3.33
CA ILE A 46 9.74 8.91 3.19
C ILE A 46 8.72 8.18 4.05
N ALA A 47 8.17 8.87 5.06
CA ALA A 47 7.16 8.31 5.98
C ALA A 47 7.58 6.94 6.57
N GLY A 48 8.84 6.84 7.00
CA GLY A 48 9.42 5.60 7.55
C GLY A 48 9.77 4.52 6.53
N VAL A 49 9.59 4.76 5.22
CA VAL A 49 9.90 3.81 4.15
C VAL A 49 11.21 4.20 3.47
N GLN A 50 12.09 3.22 3.31
CA GLN A 50 13.40 3.41 2.68
C GLN A 50 13.28 3.57 1.16
N PHE A 51 13.93 4.61 0.62
CA PHE A 51 14.15 4.86 -0.80
C PHE A 51 15.67 4.96 -1.04
N PRO A 52 16.35 3.82 -1.24
CA PRO A 52 17.78 3.81 -1.55
C PRO A 52 18.08 4.61 -2.81
N LYS A 53 19.30 5.15 -2.92
CA LYS A 53 19.75 5.81 -4.15
C LYS A 53 19.51 4.95 -5.38
N GLY A 54 19.18 5.58 -6.50
CA GLY A 54 18.95 4.92 -7.78
C GLY A 54 17.87 5.62 -8.61
N LYS A 55 17.47 4.93 -9.68
CA LYS A 55 16.49 5.44 -10.64
C LYS A 55 15.11 4.86 -10.36
N TYR A 56 14.13 5.75 -10.28
CA TYR A 56 12.75 5.40 -9.96
C TYR A 56 11.82 5.81 -11.10
N GLN A 57 11.04 4.86 -11.59
CA GLN A 57 9.95 5.12 -12.50
C GLN A 57 8.72 5.59 -11.73
N ILE A 58 8.13 6.70 -12.18
CA ILE A 58 6.92 7.26 -11.61
C ILE A 58 5.72 6.94 -12.50
N ASN A 59 4.64 6.47 -11.90
CA ASN A 59 3.37 6.20 -12.57
C ASN A 59 2.23 6.85 -11.77
N VAL A 60 1.44 7.71 -12.41
CA VAL A 60 0.31 8.41 -11.76
C VAL A 60 -1.02 7.71 -12.01
N PHE A 61 -2.00 7.97 -11.16
CA PHE A 61 -3.40 7.61 -11.38
C PHE A 61 -4.29 8.73 -10.81
N GLY A 62 -5.28 9.19 -11.60
CA GLY A 62 -6.20 10.26 -11.20
C GLY A 62 -5.55 11.65 -11.00
N MET A 63 -4.33 11.85 -11.51
CA MET A 63 -3.57 13.12 -11.44
C MET A 63 -2.61 13.23 -12.64
N SER A 64 -2.01 14.41 -12.85
CA SER A 64 -1.10 14.64 -13.98
C SER A 64 0.36 14.31 -13.66
N CYS A 65 1.18 14.08 -14.69
CA CYS A 65 2.61 13.84 -14.50
C CYS A 65 3.34 15.11 -14.04
N GLU A 66 2.88 16.29 -14.45
CA GLU A 66 3.46 17.58 -14.08
C GLU A 66 3.34 17.86 -12.57
N GLU A 67 2.32 17.33 -11.89
CA GLU A 67 2.18 17.48 -10.44
C GLU A 67 3.26 16.71 -9.66
N VAL A 68 3.73 15.58 -10.19
CA VAL A 68 4.62 14.65 -9.47
C VAL A 68 6.09 14.76 -9.90
N MET A 69 6.34 15.10 -11.16
CA MET A 69 7.66 15.15 -11.76
C MET A 69 8.35 16.51 -11.55
N GLY A 70 9.68 16.54 -11.69
CA GLY A 70 10.49 17.75 -11.64
C GLY A 70 10.97 18.12 -10.24
N GLU A 71 11.82 19.15 -10.15
CA GLU A 71 12.44 19.60 -8.91
C GLU A 71 11.41 20.10 -7.88
N GLU A 72 10.32 20.71 -8.35
CA GLU A 72 9.20 21.13 -7.48
C GLU A 72 8.07 20.08 -7.43
N GLY A 73 8.27 18.92 -8.05
CA GLY A 73 7.31 17.83 -8.10
C GLY A 73 7.08 17.19 -6.72
N LEU A 74 5.90 16.59 -6.54
CA LEU A 74 5.52 15.96 -5.28
C LEU A 74 6.52 14.91 -4.80
N PHE A 75 7.09 14.09 -5.70
CA PHE A 75 8.03 13.06 -5.27
C PHE A 75 9.32 13.69 -4.71
N ASN A 76 9.86 14.73 -5.35
CA ASN A 76 11.04 15.43 -4.84
C ASN A 76 10.75 16.14 -3.50
N LYS A 77 9.56 16.74 -3.36
CA LYS A 77 9.11 17.32 -2.08
C LYS A 77 9.03 16.28 -0.97
N PHE A 78 8.65 15.04 -1.28
CA PHE A 78 8.60 13.96 -0.29
C PHE A 78 9.99 13.46 0.10
N LEU A 79 10.93 13.39 -0.84
CA LEU A 79 12.33 13.05 -0.54
C LEU A 79 13.01 14.07 0.39
N GLN A 80 12.53 15.32 0.42
CA GLN A 80 13.05 16.38 1.27
C GLN A 80 12.47 16.40 2.69
N LEU A 81 11.53 15.50 2.99
CA LEU A 81 10.99 15.35 4.34
C LEU A 81 12.03 14.70 5.25
N GLY A 82 12.05 15.06 6.54
CA GLY A 82 12.85 14.32 7.50
C GLY A 82 12.29 12.91 7.70
N ASP A 83 13.16 11.98 8.14
CA ASP A 83 12.80 10.55 8.29
C ASP A 83 11.51 10.28 9.08
N ASN A 84 11.22 11.15 10.06
CA ASN A 84 10.06 11.05 10.96
C ASN A 84 8.94 12.04 10.63
N ASP A 85 9.08 12.82 9.57
CA ASP A 85 8.06 13.78 9.17
C ASP A 85 6.88 13.06 8.54
N ALA A 86 5.68 13.55 8.86
CA ALA A 86 4.47 13.11 8.20
C ALA A 86 4.44 13.63 6.75
N LEU A 87 3.82 12.86 5.86
CA LEU A 87 3.48 13.37 4.54
C LEU A 87 2.53 14.58 4.67
N PRO A 88 2.66 15.61 3.82
CA PRO A 88 1.77 16.77 3.86
C PRO A 88 0.34 16.34 3.57
N GLU A 89 -0.63 16.88 4.31
CA GLU A 89 -2.04 16.57 4.06
C GLU A 89 -2.44 16.91 2.60
N PRO A 90 -3.28 16.09 1.94
CA PRO A 90 -3.96 14.89 2.43
C PRO A 90 -3.25 13.58 2.05
N TRP A 91 -1.92 13.63 1.87
CA TRP A 91 -1.16 12.48 1.38
C TRP A 91 -0.93 11.42 2.44
N SER A 92 -0.92 10.17 2.00
CA SER A 92 -0.55 9.01 2.80
C SER A 92 0.23 8.00 1.97
N TYR A 93 1.12 7.27 2.63
CA TYR A 93 1.75 6.08 2.07
C TYR A 93 0.80 4.89 2.26
N LEU A 94 0.53 4.15 1.18
CA LEU A 94 -0.31 2.95 1.26
C LEU A 94 0.55 1.71 1.55
N GLU A 95 0.62 1.34 2.82
CA GLU A 95 1.29 0.12 3.26
C GLU A 95 0.72 -1.13 2.60
N GLY A 96 1.59 -2.08 2.27
CA GLY A 96 1.20 -3.35 1.64
C GLY A 96 0.72 -3.22 0.19
N ALA A 97 0.96 -2.07 -0.47
CA ALA A 97 0.70 -1.93 -1.89
C ALA A 97 1.54 -2.94 -2.70
N VAL A 98 0.89 -3.82 -3.45
CA VAL A 98 1.58 -4.79 -4.31
C VAL A 98 2.23 -4.08 -5.50
N GLY A 99 3.44 -4.52 -5.85
CA GLY A 99 4.24 -4.06 -6.98
C GLY A 99 5.27 -3.01 -6.59
N ALA A 100 4.82 -1.77 -6.38
CA ALA A 100 5.69 -0.64 -6.05
C ALA A 100 5.08 0.22 -4.93
N PRO A 101 5.92 0.88 -4.11
CA PRO A 101 5.52 1.98 -3.22
C PRO A 101 4.44 2.86 -3.82
N LYS A 102 3.42 3.21 -3.02
CA LYS A 102 2.25 3.93 -3.49
C LYS A 102 1.87 5.04 -2.53
N PHE A 103 1.75 6.25 -3.05
CA PHE A 103 1.28 7.44 -2.34
C PHE A 103 -0.11 7.81 -2.83
N VAL A 104 -1.02 8.13 -1.92
CA VAL A 104 -2.42 8.47 -2.24
C VAL A 104 -2.86 9.72 -1.50
N LYS A 105 -3.65 10.57 -2.18
CA LYS A 105 -4.31 11.73 -1.57
C LYS A 105 -5.84 11.63 -1.50
N GLY A 106 -6.39 10.53 -2.03
CA GLY A 106 -7.83 10.27 -2.06
C GLY A 106 -8.18 9.06 -2.93
N PRO A 107 -9.49 8.73 -3.04
CA PRO A 107 -9.95 7.61 -3.85
C PRO A 107 -9.51 7.75 -5.31
N GLY A 108 -8.68 6.80 -5.77
CA GLY A 108 -8.23 6.78 -7.17
C GLY A 108 -7.28 7.91 -7.57
N VAL A 109 -6.68 8.63 -6.61
CA VAL A 109 -5.75 9.72 -6.88
C VAL A 109 -4.42 9.52 -6.15
N GLY A 110 -3.32 9.47 -6.91
CA GLY A 110 -1.98 9.31 -6.37
C GLY A 110 -0.96 8.82 -7.39
N PHE A 111 0.18 8.33 -6.91
CA PHE A 111 1.26 7.85 -7.75
C PHE A 111 2.01 6.67 -7.13
N ARG A 112 2.72 5.93 -7.98
CA ARG A 112 3.62 4.84 -7.62
C ARG A 112 5.06 5.20 -7.96
N VAL A 113 5.98 4.62 -7.20
CA VAL A 113 7.41 4.85 -7.30
C VAL A 113 8.12 3.50 -7.36
N GLU A 114 8.49 3.06 -8.56
CA GLU A 114 9.13 1.76 -8.79
C GLU A 114 10.63 1.95 -9.02
N ARG A 115 11.48 1.31 -8.21
CA ARG A 115 12.92 1.35 -8.44
C ARG A 115 13.28 0.47 -9.65
N VAL A 116 13.93 1.04 -10.65
CA VAL A 116 14.23 0.37 -11.93
C VAL A 116 15.72 0.24 -12.23
N ALA A 117 16.58 1.01 -11.57
CA ALA A 117 18.03 0.87 -11.65
C ALA A 117 18.74 1.43 -10.41
N ASP A 118 20.02 1.07 -10.27
CA ASP A 118 20.98 1.65 -9.33
C ASP A 118 21.62 2.94 -9.89
#